data_AF-A0A9P9RF07-F1
#
_entry.id   AF-A0A9P9RF07-F1
#
_cell.length_a   1.000
_cell.length_b   1.000
_cell.length_c   1.000
_cell.angle_alpha   90.00
_cell.angle_beta   90.00
_cell.angle_gamma   90.00
#
_symmetry.space_group_name_H-M   'P 1'
#
loop_
_entity.id
_entity.type
_entity.pdbx_description
1 polymer ?
#
loop_
_entity_poly.entity_id
_entity_poly.type
_entity_poly.pdbx_seq_one_letter_code
_entity_poly.pdbx_strand_id
1 'polypeptide(L)' 'DFVARATVGEAMVTIGSVLHDVKGFVKDHPGGKALISSAIGKDAAAMFNSGVYNHLHMALDLLSTMKIGILRGG' A
#
# COMPACT_ATOMS: atom_id res chain seq x y z
N ASP A 1 13.53 9.69 0.96
CA ASP A 1 13.88 8.26 0.98
C ASP A 1 12.68 7.47 1.48
N PHE A 2 11.99 6.77 0.57
CA PHE A 2 10.77 6.02 0.86
C PHE A 2 11.05 4.86 1.82
N VAL A 3 12.15 4.14 1.61
CA VAL A 3 12.56 3.02 2.45
C VAL A 3 12.87 3.54 3.86
N ALA A 4 13.63 4.64 3.98
CA ALA A 4 13.93 5.25 5.28
C ALA A 4 12.66 5.68 6.04
N ARG A 5 11.66 6.24 5.36
CA ARG A 5 10.39 6.65 6.00
C ARG A 5 9.53 5.47 6.43
N ALA A 6 9.45 4.41 5.61
CA ALA A 6 8.78 3.17 5.97
C ALA A 6 9.43 2.48 7.19
N THR A 7 10.76 2.60 7.35
CA THR A 7 11.48 2.04 8.50
C THR A 7 11.33 2.82 9.81
N VAL A 8 10.80 4.04 9.80
CA VAL A 8 10.67 4.93 10.98
C VAL A 8 9.25 4.87 11.61
N GLY A 9 8.43 3.91 11.21
CA GLY A 9 7.09 3.68 11.79
C GLY A 9 5.93 4.33 11.00
N GLU A 10 6.20 4.75 9.77
CA GLU A 10 5.16 5.10 8.80
C GLU A 10 4.77 3.84 8.01
N ALA A 11 3.54 3.35 8.17
CA ALA A 11 3.06 2.18 7.43
C ALA A 11 2.70 2.60 6.00
N MET A 12 3.70 2.65 5.14
CA MET A 12 3.56 3.09 3.75
C MET A 12 3.72 1.93 2.78
N VAL A 13 2.89 1.92 1.73
CA VAL A 13 2.93 0.93 0.66
C VAL A 13 2.97 1.66 -0.67
N THR A 14 3.74 1.12 -1.61
CA THR A 14 3.74 1.60 -2.99
C THR A 14 2.92 0.65 -3.85
N ILE A 15 2.12 1.21 -4.75
CA ILE A 15 1.43 0.44 -5.77
C ILE A 15 1.81 1.10 -7.09
N GLY A 16 2.77 0.48 -7.78
CA GLY A 16 3.44 1.08 -8.92
C GLY A 16 4.22 2.31 -8.48
N SER A 17 4.00 3.45 -9.14
CA SER A 17 4.67 4.71 -8.81
C SER A 17 3.95 5.54 -7.73
N VAL A 18 2.81 5.08 -7.20
CA VAL A 18 2.01 5.84 -6.25
C VAL A 18 2.26 5.37 -4.82
N LEU A 19 2.50 6.34 -3.93
CA LEU A 19 2.75 6.13 -2.51
C LEU A 19 1.45 6.30 -1.71
N HIS A 20 1.16 5.34 -0.85
CA HIS A 20 -0.03 5.32 -0.01
C HIS A 20 0.35 5.20 1.48
N ASP A 21 -0.28 6.00 2.34
CA ASP A 21 -0.23 5.82 3.79
C ASP A 21 -1.40 4.93 4.22
N VAL A 22 -1.07 3.73 4.71
CA VAL A 22 -2.06 2.74 5.12
C VAL A 22 -2.13 2.57 6.63
N LYS A 23 -1.43 3.39 7.43
CA LYS A 23 -1.34 3.23 8.90
C LYS A 23 -2.69 3.11 9.59
N GLY A 24 -3.65 3.95 9.20
CA GLY A 24 -5.02 3.89 9.72
C GLY A 24 -5.83 2.68 9.23
N PHE A 25 -5.52 2.18 8.04
CA PHE A 25 -6.25 1.13 7.34
C PHE A 25 -5.76 -0.29 7.68
N VAL A 26 -4.53 -0.46 8.19
CA VAL A 26 -3.95 -1.78 8.51
C VAL A 26 -4.87 -2.67 9.37
N LYS A 27 -5.61 -2.07 10.31
CA LYS A 27 -6.56 -2.77 11.19
C LYS A 27 -7.88 -3.13 10.52
N ASP A 28 -8.26 -2.39 9.48
CA ASP A 28 -9.55 -2.49 8.79
C ASP A 28 -9.42 -3.25 7.46
N HIS A 29 -8.21 -3.70 7.11
CA HIS A 29 -7.93 -4.40 5.86
C HIS A 29 -8.67 -5.77 5.80
N PRO A 30 -9.63 -5.96 4.87
CA PRO A 30 -10.44 -7.18 4.81
C PRO A 30 -9.65 -8.46 4.49
N GLY A 31 -8.53 -8.34 3.77
CA GLY A 31 -7.60 -9.45 3.52
C GLY A 31 -6.79 -9.85 4.77
N GLY A 32 -6.90 -9.11 5.86
CA GLY A 32 -6.22 -9.37 7.12
C GLY A 32 -4.99 -8.50 7.32
N LYS A 33 -4.70 -8.21 8.61
CA LYS A 33 -3.59 -7.37 9.07
C LYS A 33 -2.22 -7.89 8.63
N ALA A 34 -2.02 -9.21 8.67
CA ALA A 34 -0.73 -9.83 8.36
C ALA A 34 -0.33 -9.58 6.89
N LEU A 35 -1.29 -9.67 5.96
CA LEU A 35 -1.04 -9.45 4.53
C LEU A 35 -0.63 -8.01 4.24
N ILE A 36 -1.42 -7.03 4.69
CA ILE A 36 -1.08 -5.61 4.47
C ILE A 36 0.21 -5.20 5.17
N SER A 37 0.49 -5.74 6.36
CA SER A 37 1.73 -5.46 7.08
C SER A 37 2.96 -6.00 6.33
N SER A 38 2.82 -7.12 5.62
CA SER A 38 3.90 -7.71 4.82
C SER A 38 4.27 -6.89 3.57
N ALA A 39 3.36 -6.01 3.15
CA ALA A 39 3.52 -5.10 2.01
C ALA A 39 4.14 -3.74 2.39
N ILE A 40 4.26 -3.41 3.69
CA ILE A 40 4.85 -2.16 4.15
C ILE A 40 6.29 -2.04 3.66
N GLY A 41 6.63 -0.88 3.09
CA GLY A 41 7.95 -0.57 2.53
C GLY A 41 8.25 -1.23 1.18
N LYS A 42 7.26 -1.86 0.53
CA LYS A 42 7.43 -2.56 -0.74
C LYS A 42 6.52 -2.01 -1.83
N ASP A 43 6.88 -2.31 -3.09
CA ASP A 43 5.93 -2.24 -4.20
C ASP A 43 5.02 -3.47 -4.16
N ALA A 44 3.77 -3.21 -3.80
CA ALA A 44 2.71 -4.20 -3.69
C ALA A 44 1.85 -4.26 -4.94
N ALA A 45 2.23 -3.63 -6.07
CA ALA A 45 1.47 -3.71 -7.32
C ALA A 45 1.18 -5.15 -7.74
N ALA A 46 2.18 -6.03 -7.66
CA ALA A 46 1.99 -7.44 -7.95
C ALA A 46 0.99 -8.06 -6.95
N MET A 47 1.17 -7.86 -5.65
CA MET A 47 0.29 -8.42 -4.60
C MET A 47 -1.16 -7.91 -4.73
N PHE A 48 -1.33 -6.65 -5.11
CA PHE A 48 -2.63 -5.97 -5.25
C PHE A 48 -3.40 -6.44 -6.50
N ASN A 49 -2.69 -6.74 -7.58
CA ASN A 49 -3.27 -7.15 -8.86
C ASN A 49 -3.21 -8.68 -9.11
N SER A 50 -2.47 -9.45 -8.29
CA SER A 50 -2.29 -10.89 -8.50
C SER A 50 -3.40 -11.73 -7.88
N GLY A 51 -3.96 -12.63 -8.70
CA GLY A 51 -4.63 -13.88 -8.29
C GLY A 51 -5.65 -13.74 -7.16
N VAL A 52 -5.37 -14.40 -6.02
CA VAL A 52 -6.27 -14.60 -4.86
C VAL A 52 -6.91 -13.31 -4.33
N TYR A 53 -6.31 -12.15 -4.62
CA TYR A 53 -6.76 -10.83 -4.14
C TYR A 53 -6.96 -9.85 -5.29
N ASN A 54 -7.75 -10.25 -6.31
CA ASN A 54 -8.13 -9.35 -7.40
C ASN A 54 -9.10 -8.28 -6.87
N HIS A 55 -8.54 -7.19 -6.35
CA HIS A 55 -9.27 -6.13 -5.69
C HIS A 55 -10.30 -5.50 -6.63
N LEU A 56 -11.57 -5.44 -6.19
CA LEU A 56 -12.66 -4.82 -6.92
C LEU A 56 -12.43 -3.30 -7.07
N HIS A 57 -13.14 -2.65 -8.00
CA HIS A 57 -13.04 -1.20 -8.26
C HIS A 57 -13.13 -0.34 -6.97
N MET A 58 -13.92 -0.77 -5.99
CA MET A 58 -14.07 -0.11 -4.69
C MET A 58 -12.75 0.02 -3.90
N ALA A 59 -11.81 -0.92 -4.07
CA ALA A 59 -10.51 -0.86 -3.43
C ALA A 59 -9.56 0.14 -4.11
N LEU A 60 -9.72 0.37 -5.42
CA LEU A 60 -9.01 1.44 -6.14
C LEU A 60 -9.49 2.83 -5.71
N ASP A 61 -10.80 2.97 -5.49
CA ASP A 61 -11.37 4.20 -4.94
C ASP A 61 -10.84 4.47 -3.53
N LEU A 62 -10.76 3.43 -2.70
CA LEU A 62 -10.20 3.55 -1.35
C LEU A 62 -8.70 3.91 -1.38
N LEU A 63 -7.91 3.31 -2.28
CA LEU A 63 -6.51 3.69 -2.48
C LEU A 63 -6.35 5.17 -2.81
N SER A 64 -7.26 5.72 -3.61
CA SER A 64 -7.22 7.15 -3.97
C SER A 64 -7.32 8.07 -2.75
N THR A 65 -7.99 7.65 -1.67
CA THR A 65 -8.09 8.40 -0.41
C THR A 65 -6.82 8.31 0.45
N MET A 66 -6.00 7.28 0.26
CA MET A 66 -4.77 7.02 1.01
C MET A 66 -3.51 7.50 0.28
N LYS A 67 -3.65 8.05 -0.93
CA LYS A 67 -2.54 8.56 -1.73
C LYS A 67 -1.90 9.78 -1.06
N ILE A 68 -0.60 9.69 -0.84
CA ILE A 68 0.21 10.78 -0.27
C ILE A 68 1.28 11.31 -1.22
N GLY A 69 1.49 10.66 -2.37
CA GLY A 69 2.44 11.16 -3.36
C GLY A 69 2.73 10.19 -4.49
N ILE A 70 3.71 10.56 -5.31
CA ILE A 70 4.25 9.75 -6.39
C ILE A 70 5.76 9.62 -6.13
N LEU A 71 6.29 8.40 -6.19
CA LEU A 71 7.73 8.19 -6.22
C LEU A 71 8.29 8.70 -7.55
N ARG A 72 9.07 9.77 -7.47
CA ARG A 72 9.89 10.26 -8.56
C ARG A 72 11.32 9.83 -8.28
N GLY A 73 11.85 8.92 -9.09
CA GLY A 73 13.25 8.49 -8.99
C GLY A 73 13.48 7.14 -9.65
N GLY A 74 14.02 7.19 -10.87
CA GLY A 74 15.01 6.21 -11.31
C GLY A 74 16.40 6.73 -10.97
#